data_AF-A0A3R9F0G7-F1
#
_entry.id   AF-A0A3R9F0G7-F1
#
_cell.length_a   1.000
_cell.length_b   1.000
_cell.length_c   1.000
_cell.angle_alpha   90.00
_cell.angle_beta   90.00
_cell.angle_gamma   90.00
#
_symmetry.space_group_name_H-M   'P 1'
#
loop_
_entity.id
_entity.type
_entity.pdbx_description
1 polymer ?
#
loop_
_entity_poly.entity_id
_entity_poly.type
_entity_poly.pdbx_seq_one_letter_code
_entity_poly.pdbx_strand_id
1 'polypeptide(L)'
;MTSQAEPRNVTGTGAVSAGPCTFRGLSLRDTSGSANVVTLFDNASAASGTVVATIALAANGSGHVNAPDGLRCAAGLYLQAAGALVGSVWVG
;
A
#
# COMPACT_ATOMS: atom_id res chain seq x y z
N MET A 1 -15.45 9.55 15.87
CA MET A 1 -15.64 8.14 15.43
C MET A 1 -14.35 7.73 14.74
N THR A 2 -13.58 6.81 15.30
CA THR A 2 -12.41 6.24 14.59
C THR A 2 -12.97 5.33 13.51
N SER A 3 -12.88 5.76 12.25
CA SER A 3 -13.21 4.93 11.11
C SER A 3 -12.44 3.60 11.21
N GLN A 4 -13.20 2.51 11.13
CA GLN A 4 -12.66 1.15 11.10
C GLN A 4 -11.77 1.02 9.87
N ALA A 5 -10.64 0.32 10.01
CA ALA A 5 -9.76 0.06 8.88
C ALA A 5 -10.49 -0.82 7.84
N GLU A 6 -10.71 -0.28 6.65
CA GLU A 6 -11.32 -0.97 5.51
C GLU A 6 -10.22 -1.56 4.61
N PRO A 7 -10.27 -2.86 4.28
CA PRO A 7 -9.31 -3.45 3.35
C PRO A 7 -9.60 -3.01 1.91
N ARG A 8 -8.60 -2.46 1.24
CA ARG A 8 -8.57 -2.21 -0.21
C ARG A 8 -7.68 -3.25 -0.87
N ASN A 9 -8.28 -4.12 -1.68
CA ASN A 9 -7.53 -5.17 -2.38
C ASN A 9 -6.68 -4.57 -3.50
N VAL A 10 -5.47 -5.06 -3.64
CA VAL A 10 -4.48 -4.61 -4.63
C VAL A 10 -3.83 -5.81 -5.31
N THR A 11 -3.62 -5.69 -6.62
CA THR A 11 -3.00 -6.74 -7.44
C THR A 11 -1.75 -6.26 -8.20
N GLY A 12 -1.32 -5.03 -7.93
CA GLY A 12 -0.23 -4.36 -8.65
C GLY A 12 -0.28 -2.86 -8.42
N THR A 13 0.41 -2.12 -9.28
CA THR A 13 0.49 -0.66 -9.22
C THR A 13 -0.87 0.00 -9.48
N GLY A 14 -1.26 0.96 -8.63
CA GLY A 14 -2.49 1.72 -8.81
C GLY A 14 -2.90 2.55 -7.60
N ALA A 15 -3.97 3.32 -7.78
CA ALA A 15 -4.60 4.09 -6.70
C ALA A 15 -5.30 3.15 -5.71
N VAL A 16 -4.96 3.27 -4.42
CA VAL A 16 -5.60 2.56 -3.31
C VAL A 16 -6.75 3.39 -2.74
N SER A 17 -6.55 4.70 -2.63
CA SER A 17 -7.56 5.67 -2.21
C SER A 17 -7.43 6.95 -3.03
N ALA A 18 -8.55 7.42 -3.57
CA ALA A 18 -8.61 8.62 -4.42
C ALA A 18 -8.64 9.94 -3.61
N GLY A 19 -8.73 9.87 -2.29
CA GLY A 19 -8.86 11.05 -1.42
C GLY A 19 -8.24 10.85 -0.03
N PRO A 20 -8.33 11.88 0.82
CA PRO A 20 -7.70 11.89 2.14
C PRO A 20 -8.11 10.67 2.95
N CYS A 21 -7.12 9.94 3.45
CA CYS A 21 -7.34 8.69 4.18
C CYS A 21 -6.24 8.49 5.23
N THR A 22 -6.41 7.50 6.09
CA THR A 22 -5.44 7.15 7.12
C THR A 22 -4.91 5.76 6.79
N PHE A 23 -3.64 5.64 6.42
CA PHE A 23 -2.98 4.36 6.24
C PHE A 23 -2.89 3.63 7.58
N ARG A 24 -3.42 2.40 7.66
CA ARG A 24 -3.46 1.56 8.87
C ARG A 24 -2.51 0.36 8.78
N GLY A 25 -2.09 0.00 7.58
CA GLY A 25 -1.20 -1.13 7.33
C GLY A 25 -1.37 -1.69 5.94
N LEU A 26 -0.54 -2.68 5.59
CA LEU A 26 -0.63 -3.44 4.34
C LEU A 26 -0.18 -4.87 4.57
N SER A 27 -0.72 -5.80 3.78
CA SER A 27 -0.27 -7.17 3.69
C SER A 27 -0.28 -7.57 2.24
N LEU A 28 0.91 -7.86 1.70
CA LEU A 28 1.11 -8.15 0.30
C LEU A 28 1.89 -9.45 0.14
N ARG A 29 1.61 -10.15 -0.94
CA ARG A 29 2.34 -11.32 -1.38
C ARG A 29 2.79 -11.12 -2.81
N ASP A 30 4.06 -11.37 -3.08
CA ASP A 30 4.58 -11.40 -4.44
C ASP A 30 4.01 -12.61 -5.19
N THR A 31 3.56 -12.38 -6.42
CA THR A 31 3.12 -13.42 -7.36
C THR A 31 3.87 -13.36 -8.67
N SER A 32 4.86 -12.46 -8.79
CA SER A 32 5.68 -12.31 -9.98
C SER A 32 6.77 -13.38 -10.08
N GLY A 33 7.12 -14.02 -8.96
CA GLY A 33 8.19 -15.02 -8.90
C GLY A 33 9.58 -14.41 -8.86
N SER A 34 9.70 -13.09 -8.65
CA SER A 34 10.96 -12.34 -8.50
C SER A 34 10.88 -11.43 -7.28
N ALA A 35 12.02 -11.01 -6.74
CA ALA A 35 12.04 -10.03 -5.67
C ALA A 35 11.35 -8.73 -6.12
N ASN A 36 10.44 -8.21 -5.31
CA ASN A 36 9.57 -7.10 -5.67
C ASN A 36 9.64 -6.04 -4.58
N VAL A 37 9.82 -4.79 -4.98
CA VAL A 37 9.77 -3.65 -4.05
C VAL A 37 8.45 -2.93 -4.26
N VAL A 38 7.72 -2.75 -3.18
CA VAL A 38 6.45 -2.04 -3.17
C VAL A 38 6.61 -0.76 -2.36
N THR A 39 6.23 0.35 -2.97
CA THR A 39 6.31 1.69 -2.38
C THR A 39 4.93 2.32 -2.41
N LEU A 40 4.48 2.82 -1.26
CA LEU A 40 3.26 3.61 -1.13
C LEU A 40 3.61 5.09 -1.11
N PHE A 41 2.83 5.87 -1.84
CA PHE A 41 2.96 7.32 -1.92
C PHE A 41 1.69 8.00 -1.42
N ASP A 42 1.85 9.13 -0.74
CA ASP A 42 0.76 10.06 -0.39
C ASP A 42 0.37 10.88 -1.62
N ASN A 43 -0.32 10.22 -2.54
CA ASN A 43 -0.84 10.76 -3.77
C ASN A 43 -1.90 9.79 -4.28
N ALA A 44 -3.04 10.26 -4.78
CA ALA A 44 -4.07 9.38 -5.34
C ALA A 44 -3.75 8.88 -6.75
N SER A 45 -2.96 9.63 -7.52
CA SER A 45 -2.97 9.51 -8.99
C SER A 45 -1.65 9.05 -9.60
N ALA A 46 -0.56 9.14 -8.86
CA ALA A 46 0.76 8.80 -9.36
C ALA A 46 1.70 8.34 -8.25
N ALA A 47 2.71 7.56 -8.63
CA ALA A 47 3.83 7.21 -7.77
C ALA A 47 4.81 8.39 -7.60
N SER A 48 4.35 9.42 -6.91
CA SER A 48 5.08 10.66 -6.70
C SER A 48 4.62 11.31 -5.41
N GLY A 49 5.46 12.16 -4.83
CA GLY A 49 5.23 12.80 -3.53
C GLY A 49 5.91 12.06 -2.39
N THR A 50 5.33 12.17 -1.20
CA THR A 50 5.91 11.60 0.02
C THR A 50 5.75 10.09 0.04
N VAL A 51 6.85 9.36 0.25
CA VAL A 51 6.81 7.92 0.49
C VAL A 51 6.24 7.67 1.88
N VAL A 52 5.14 6.93 1.93
CA VAL A 52 4.42 6.54 3.15
C VAL A 52 5.02 5.28 3.76
N ALA A 53 5.26 4.27 2.93
CA ALA A 53 5.82 3.00 3.34
C ALA A 53 6.51 2.32 2.15
N THR A 54 7.58 1.58 2.44
CA THR A 54 8.26 0.73 1.47
C THR A 54 8.44 -0.66 2.05
N ILE A 55 8.13 -1.69 1.26
CA ILE A 55 8.37 -3.08 1.63
C ILE A 55 9.07 -3.82 0.50
N ALA A 56 10.13 -4.54 0.85
CA ALA A 56 10.79 -5.48 -0.05
C ALA A 56 10.21 -6.88 0.19
N LEU A 57 9.67 -7.49 -0.87
CA LEU A 57 9.17 -8.85 -0.88
C LEU A 57 10.20 -9.74 -1.57
N ALA A 58 10.55 -10.85 -0.94
CA ALA A 58 11.28 -11.92 -1.63
C ALA A 58 10.40 -12.54 -2.73
N ALA A 59 11.02 -13.26 -3.68
CA ALA A 59 10.28 -13.98 -4.73
C ALA A 59 9.26 -14.95 -4.11
N ASN A 60 7.97 -14.82 -4.50
CA ASN A 60 6.84 -15.55 -3.91
C ASN A 60 6.63 -15.33 -2.39
N GLY A 61 7.34 -14.36 -1.82
CA GLY A 61 7.31 -14.03 -0.40
C GLY A 61 6.08 -13.20 -0.05
N SER A 62 5.78 -13.16 1.24
CA SER A 62 4.76 -12.26 1.79
C SER A 62 5.39 -11.30 2.79
N GLY A 63 4.77 -10.15 2.94
CA GLY A 63 5.25 -9.09 3.79
C GLY A 63 4.08 -8.27 4.30
N HIS A 64 4.22 -7.79 5.53
CA HIS A 64 3.21 -6.98 6.19
C HIS A 64 3.86 -5.76 6.82
N VAL A 65 3.17 -4.63 6.78
CA VAL A 65 3.51 -3.42 7.53
C VAL A 65 2.28 -3.05 8.34
N ASN A 66 2.47 -2.83 9.64
CA ASN A 66 1.41 -2.34 10.51
C ASN A 66 1.70 -0.88 10.88
N ALA A 67 0.66 -0.04 10.82
CA ALA A 67 0.73 1.36 11.25
C ALA A 67 -0.30 1.58 12.37
N PRO A 68 0.03 1.21 13.63
CA PRO A 68 -0.93 1.21 14.73
C PRO A 68 -1.48 2.62 15.04
N ASP A 69 -0.63 3.65 14.98
CA ASP A 69 -1.04 5.05 15.16
C ASP A 69 -1.74 5.63 13.93
N GLY A 70 -1.62 4.95 12.78
CA GLY A 70 -2.10 5.39 11.48
C GLY A 70 -1.28 6.55 10.91
N LEU A 71 -1.07 6.55 9.59
CA LEU A 71 -0.45 7.68 8.91
C LEU A 71 -1.51 8.45 8.12
N ARG A 72 -1.64 9.75 8.38
CA ARG A 72 -2.58 10.61 7.65
C ARG A 72 -2.04 10.87 6.24
N CYS A 73 -2.79 10.46 5.23
CA CYS A 73 -2.50 10.74 3.84
C CYS A 73 -3.45 11.82 3.32
N ALA A 74 -2.89 12.96 2.90
CA ALA A 74 -3.69 14.15 2.56
C ALA A 74 -4.22 14.12 1.12
N ALA A 75 -3.43 13.56 0.19
CA ALA A 75 -3.74 13.55 -1.23
C ALA A 75 -4.27 12.19 -1.73
N GLY A 76 -4.32 11.19 -0.85
CA GLY A 76 -4.71 9.82 -1.17
C GLY A 76 -3.55 8.84 -1.05
N LEU A 77 -3.74 7.63 -1.56
CA LEU A 77 -2.72 6.59 -1.51
C LEU A 77 -2.57 5.94 -2.88
N TYR A 78 -1.33 5.88 -3.35
CA TYR A 78 -0.96 5.20 -4.59
C TYR A 78 0.11 4.17 -4.27
N LEU A 79 -0.15 2.93 -4.68
CA LEU A 79 0.78 1.83 -4.54
C LEU A 79 1.54 1.67 -5.85
N GLN A 80 2.86 1.67 -5.78
CA GLN A 80 3.74 1.30 -6.87
C GLN A 80 4.40 -0.04 -6.55
N ALA A 81 4.31 -1.00 -7.47
CA ALA A 81 5.03 -2.26 -7.41
C ALA A 81 5.89 -2.42 -8.67
N ALA A 82 7.06 -3.06 -8.52
CA ALA A 82 7.92 -3.41 -9.65
C ALA A 82 7.39 -4.62 -10.43
N GLY A 83 6.61 -5.49 -9.78
CA GLY A 83 6.00 -6.68 -10.37
C GLY A 83 4.59 -6.97 -9.86
N ALA A 84 3.99 -8.06 -10.36
CA ALA A 84 2.68 -8.53 -9.94
C ALA A 84 2.68 -8.98 -8.47
N LEU A 85 1.61 -8.63 -7.76
CA LEU A 85 1.41 -8.99 -6.37
C LEU A 85 -0.07 -9.22 -6.09
N VAL A 86 -0.38 -9.72 -4.91
CA VAL A 86 -1.75 -9.77 -4.40
C VAL A 86 -1.77 -9.44 -2.93
N GLY A 87 -2.79 -8.72 -2.49
CA GLY A 87 -2.97 -8.46 -1.07
C GLY A 87 -3.97 -7.35 -0.80
N SER A 88 -3.86 -6.76 0.37
CA SER A 88 -4.75 -5.71 0.83
C SER A 88 -3.97 -4.61 1.54
N VAL A 89 -4.40 -3.37 1.31
CA VAL A 89 -3.96 -2.19 2.05
C VAL A 89 -5.13 -1.74 2.92
N TRP A 90 -4.89 -1.55 4.20
CA TRP A 90 -5.91 -1.12 5.15
C TRP A 90 -5.92 0.40 5.29
N VAL A 91 -7.08 1.01 5.06
CA VAL A 91 -7.29 2.45 5.12
C VAL A 91 -8.45 2.80 6.05
N GLY A 92 -8.32 3.87 6.83
CA GLY A 92 -9.37 4.40 7.72
C GLY A 92 -9.70 5.85 7.40
#